data_AF-A0A7S0EAV4-F1
#
_entry.id   AF-A0A7S0EAV4-F1
#
_cell.length_a   1.000
_cell.length_b   1.000
_cell.length_c   1.000
_cell.angle_alpha   90.00
_cell.angle_beta   90.00
_cell.angle_gamma   90.00
#
_symmetry.space_group_name_H-M   'P 1'
#
loop_
_entity.id
_entity.type
_entity.pdbx_description
1 polymer ?
#
loop_
_entity_poly.entity_id
_entity_poly.type
_entity_poly.pdbx_seq_one_letter_code
_entity_poly.pdbx_strand_id
1 'polypeptide(L)'
;HFRASSPVDETSHTSKRSEHTMVGALWTLAALGWHPGVKVDVSSQFDTLLLSTNLPVPALTFVENPSDRIQLRGAAAVQHDELVRRSFSILYEDLAFFRPAGNLLIRRLANVASTANGLYSSLDGTVSDAVLPRLRGLFDAIDQDGDGALEPDELLAAAARLWPPGEAAKACLDADGGEGCSISYSFTDFARLVGPQQMEPWVTVGPAAFPHGALTAHAAGSRAAQGVSPDGAIAERIADAAALASDGGSSSEGGGGSDSSWGGRFDRMAHEFLTWEADNSWDGRRGEVVAGCFAGARNAALLCALRQVYCENAVLRSGGDVVFRMLRPPSRRRA
;
A
#
# COMPACT_ATOMS: atom_id res chain seq x y z
N HIS A 1 -44.38 -74.75 16.37
CA HIS A 1 -42.99 -74.70 16.88
C HIS A 1 -42.60 -73.24 17.10
N PHE A 2 -42.48 -72.85 18.37
CA PHE A 2 -42.03 -71.55 18.85
C PHE A 2 -40.57 -71.30 18.45
N ARG A 3 -40.24 -70.10 17.98
CA ARG A 3 -38.86 -69.58 18.03
C ARG A 3 -38.88 -68.11 18.44
N ALA A 4 -38.48 -67.89 19.68
CA ALA A 4 -38.25 -66.59 20.29
C ALA A 4 -37.03 -65.90 19.65
N SER A 5 -37.13 -64.59 19.46
CA SER A 5 -35.99 -63.72 19.14
C SER A 5 -35.81 -62.76 20.31
N SER A 6 -34.62 -62.81 20.92
CA SER A 6 -34.20 -61.95 22.03
C SER A 6 -33.78 -60.56 21.55
N PRO A 7 -33.88 -59.52 22.40
CA PRO A 7 -33.32 -58.20 22.13
C PRO A 7 -31.82 -58.18 22.43
N VAL A 8 -31.04 -57.51 21.58
CA VAL A 8 -29.61 -57.26 21.79
C VAL A 8 -29.46 -55.91 22.51
N ASP A 9 -28.82 -55.95 23.67
CA ASP A 9 -28.37 -54.79 24.46
C ASP A 9 -27.27 -54.03 23.72
N GLU A 10 -27.51 -52.74 23.45
CA GLU A 10 -26.54 -51.82 22.88
C GLU A 10 -26.01 -50.90 24.00
N THR A 11 -24.85 -51.25 24.55
CA THR A 11 -24.22 -50.54 25.67
C THR A 11 -23.27 -49.45 25.17
N SER A 12 -23.70 -48.21 25.37
CA SER A 12 -22.94 -47.02 25.80
C SER A 12 -21.41 -47.08 25.81
N HIS A 13 -20.76 -46.53 24.78
CA HIS A 13 -19.33 -46.18 24.81
C HIS A 13 -18.99 -44.91 23.99
N THR A 14 -19.39 -43.73 24.49
CA THR A 14 -18.99 -42.45 23.88
C THR A 14 -18.89 -41.31 24.91
N SER A 15 -17.94 -41.33 25.86
CA SER A 15 -17.74 -40.13 26.71
C SER A 15 -16.37 -40.00 27.39
N LYS A 16 -15.25 -40.22 26.67
CA LYS A 16 -13.90 -39.86 27.18
C LYS A 16 -12.96 -39.20 26.17
N ARG A 17 -13.42 -38.85 24.96
CA ARG A 17 -12.55 -38.34 23.88
C ARG A 17 -12.65 -36.82 23.61
N SER A 18 -13.49 -36.06 24.32
CA SER A 18 -13.65 -34.61 24.08
C SER A 18 -12.82 -33.69 24.98
N GLU A 19 -12.25 -34.18 26.09
CA GLU A 19 -11.52 -33.31 27.03
C GLU A 19 -10.12 -32.93 26.51
N HIS A 20 -9.43 -33.83 25.81
CA HIS A 20 -8.07 -33.55 25.31
C HIS A 20 -8.03 -32.63 24.08
N THR A 21 -9.06 -32.63 23.23
CA THR A 21 -9.15 -31.72 22.08
C THR A 21 -9.49 -30.29 22.47
N MET A 22 -10.21 -30.10 23.59
CA MET A 22 -10.61 -28.77 24.05
C MET A 22 -9.47 -28.02 24.75
N VAL A 23 -8.60 -28.73 25.48
CA VAL A 23 -7.40 -28.15 26.10
C VAL A 23 -6.38 -27.70 25.06
N GLY A 24 -6.21 -28.47 23.98
CA GLY A 24 -5.33 -28.07 22.87
C GLY A 24 -5.75 -26.75 22.21
N ALA A 25 -7.05 -26.58 21.92
CA ALA A 25 -7.59 -25.36 21.31
C ALA A 25 -7.47 -24.13 22.23
N LEU A 26 -7.63 -24.30 23.53
CA LEU A 26 -7.47 -23.22 24.51
C LEU A 26 -6.02 -22.73 24.62
N TRP A 27 -5.04 -23.64 24.50
CA TRP A 27 -3.62 -23.25 24.49
C TRP A 27 -3.20 -22.55 23.20
N THR A 28 -3.74 -22.93 22.03
CA THR A 28 -3.48 -22.20 20.78
C THR A 28 -4.04 -20.79 20.83
N LEU A 29 -5.21 -20.61 21.46
CA LEU A 29 -5.82 -19.30 21.65
C LEU A 29 -5.03 -18.43 22.64
N ALA A 30 -4.53 -19.00 23.73
CA ALA A 30 -3.66 -18.29 24.68
C ALA A 30 -2.31 -17.90 24.04
N ALA A 31 -1.72 -18.76 23.22
CA ALA A 31 -0.49 -18.47 22.46
C ALA A 31 -0.70 -17.37 21.40
N LEU A 32 -1.94 -17.17 20.94
CA LEU A 32 -2.35 -16.04 20.09
C LEU A 32 -2.65 -14.75 20.89
N GLY A 33 -2.36 -14.73 22.19
CA GLY A 33 -2.49 -13.54 23.04
C GLY A 33 -3.90 -13.30 23.60
N TRP A 34 -4.78 -14.30 23.61
CA TRP A 34 -6.07 -14.18 24.31
C TRP A 34 -5.86 -14.31 25.83
N HIS A 35 -5.77 -13.18 26.51
CA HIS A 35 -5.83 -13.10 27.97
C HIS A 35 -7.27 -12.80 28.42
N PRO A 36 -8.01 -13.78 28.94
CA PRO A 36 -9.32 -13.53 29.51
C PRO A 36 -9.19 -12.68 30.79
N GLY A 37 -9.52 -11.39 30.71
CA GLY A 37 -9.62 -10.52 31.90
C GLY A 37 -9.17 -9.07 31.70
N VAL A 38 -8.30 -8.79 30.74
CA VAL A 38 -7.93 -7.42 30.38
C VAL A 38 -8.75 -7.02 29.15
N LYS A 39 -9.72 -6.11 29.34
CA LYS A 39 -10.37 -5.44 28.20
C LYS A 39 -9.33 -4.51 27.58
N VAL A 40 -8.51 -5.04 26.69
CA VAL A 40 -7.66 -4.22 25.84
C VAL A 40 -8.60 -3.39 25.00
N ASP A 41 -8.46 -2.07 25.09
CA ASP A 41 -9.16 -1.16 24.19
C ASP A 41 -8.60 -1.38 22.77
N VAL A 42 -9.35 -2.14 21.98
CA VAL A 42 -8.95 -2.56 20.63
C VAL A 42 -8.79 -1.34 19.73
N SER A 43 -9.57 -0.28 19.97
CA SER A 43 -9.49 0.98 19.22
C SER A 43 -8.16 1.68 19.52
N SER A 44 -7.75 1.75 20.79
CA SER A 44 -6.46 2.35 21.17
C SER A 44 -5.27 1.55 20.63
N GLN A 45 -5.40 0.22 20.56
CA GLN A 45 -4.40 -0.64 19.92
C GLN A 45 -4.27 -0.33 18.42
N PHE A 46 -5.40 -0.20 17.72
CA PHE A 46 -5.40 0.17 16.30
C PHE A 46 -4.76 1.55 16.08
N ASP A 47 -5.12 2.55 16.88
CA ASP A 47 -4.55 3.90 16.79
C ASP A 47 -3.03 3.88 17.06
N THR A 48 -2.56 3.11 18.06
CA THR A 48 -1.12 2.96 18.35
C THR A 48 -0.38 2.33 17.16
N LEU A 49 -0.96 1.29 16.56
CA LEU A 49 -0.41 0.63 15.39
C LEU A 49 -0.36 1.59 14.20
N LEU A 50 -1.44 2.33 13.94
CA LEU A 50 -1.50 3.27 12.83
C LEU A 50 -0.49 4.41 13.01
N LEU A 51 -0.40 5.00 14.20
CA LEU A 51 0.57 6.06 14.52
C LEU A 51 2.03 5.61 14.29
N SER A 52 2.34 4.33 14.52
CA SER A 52 3.69 3.80 14.29
C SER A 52 4.11 3.77 12.81
N THR A 53 3.16 3.93 11.89
CA THR A 53 3.42 4.02 10.44
C THR A 53 3.54 5.46 9.94
N ASN A 54 3.40 6.45 10.82
CA ASN A 54 3.49 7.86 10.43
C ASN A 54 4.92 8.20 9.96
N LEU A 55 5.03 8.59 8.70
CA LEU A 55 6.28 8.94 8.05
C LEU A 55 6.09 10.30 7.36
N PRO A 56 6.95 11.32 7.63
CA PRO A 56 6.91 12.58 6.91
C PRO A 56 7.02 12.38 5.39
N VAL A 57 6.34 13.21 4.62
CA VAL A 57 6.34 13.12 3.14
C VAL A 57 7.76 13.11 2.54
N PRO A 58 8.72 13.92 3.01
CA PRO A 58 10.10 13.85 2.52
C PRO A 58 10.79 12.55 2.88
N ALA A 59 10.49 11.95 4.03
CA ALA A 59 11.12 10.70 4.46
C ALA A 59 10.64 9.48 3.65
N LEU A 60 9.48 9.55 2.99
CA LEU A 60 8.98 8.49 2.09
C LEU A 60 9.94 8.18 0.92
N THR A 61 10.81 9.12 0.52
CA THR A 61 11.76 8.88 -0.57
C THR A 61 12.86 7.88 -0.21
N PHE A 62 13.11 7.67 1.10
CA PHE A 62 14.11 6.73 1.61
C PHE A 62 13.58 5.30 1.72
N VAL A 63 12.31 5.07 1.44
CA VAL A 63 11.75 3.73 1.37
C VAL A 63 12.07 3.15 0.00
N GLU A 64 12.93 2.14 -0.03
CA GLU A 64 13.45 1.53 -1.26
C GLU A 64 12.37 0.84 -2.09
N ASN A 65 11.53 0.04 -1.44
CA ASN A 65 10.50 -0.73 -2.13
C ASN A 65 9.29 0.17 -2.51
N PRO A 66 8.90 0.25 -3.80
CA PRO A 66 7.76 1.05 -4.25
C PRO A 66 6.42 0.59 -3.66
N SER A 67 6.26 -0.72 -3.41
CA SER A 67 5.07 -1.28 -2.73
C SER A 67 4.91 -0.70 -1.34
N ASP A 68 5.98 -0.67 -0.56
CA ASP A 68 5.96 -0.15 0.80
C ASP A 68 5.71 1.39 0.79
N ARG A 69 6.22 2.13 -0.20
CA ARG A 69 5.90 3.56 -0.39
C ARG A 69 4.40 3.78 -0.60
N ILE A 70 3.77 3.02 -1.48
CA ILE A 70 2.34 3.12 -1.78
C ILE A 70 1.53 2.79 -0.52
N GLN A 71 1.88 1.72 0.20
CA GLN A 71 1.20 1.32 1.43
C GLN A 71 1.33 2.36 2.55
N LEU A 72 2.51 2.97 2.72
CA LEU A 72 2.72 4.05 3.71
C LEU A 72 1.95 5.32 3.35
N ARG A 73 1.84 5.69 2.06
CA ARG A 73 0.97 6.79 1.61
C ARG A 73 -0.50 6.50 1.92
N GLY A 74 -0.94 5.26 1.71
CA GLY A 74 -2.29 4.82 2.11
C GLY A 74 -2.51 4.90 3.61
N ALA A 75 -1.53 4.46 4.42
CA ALA A 75 -1.61 4.56 5.88
C ALA A 75 -1.70 6.01 6.37
N ALA A 76 -0.92 6.93 5.78
CA ALA A 76 -1.03 8.36 6.06
C ALA A 76 -2.41 8.91 5.66
N ALA A 77 -2.96 8.50 4.52
CA ALA A 77 -4.32 8.88 4.12
C ALA A 77 -5.39 8.43 5.12
N VAL A 78 -5.26 7.22 5.71
CA VAL A 78 -6.15 6.75 6.79
C VAL A 78 -6.04 7.65 8.03
N GLN A 79 -4.84 8.13 8.38
CA GLN A 79 -4.65 9.01 9.54
C GLN A 79 -5.29 10.39 9.36
N HIS A 80 -5.27 10.93 8.14
CA HIS A 80 -5.76 12.29 7.86
C HIS A 80 -7.27 12.38 7.67
N ASP A 81 -7.94 11.29 7.29
CA ASP A 81 -9.39 11.25 7.10
C ASP A 81 -10.07 10.54 8.29
N GLU A 82 -10.78 11.32 9.11
CA GLU A 82 -11.46 10.80 10.32
C GLU A 82 -12.53 9.75 10.01
N LEU A 83 -13.25 9.87 8.89
CA LEU A 83 -14.29 8.92 8.52
C LEU A 83 -13.66 7.58 8.13
N VAL A 84 -12.59 7.63 7.35
CA VAL A 84 -11.80 6.46 6.97
C VAL A 84 -11.22 5.82 8.24
N ARG A 85 -10.51 6.58 9.07
CA ARG A 85 -9.92 6.08 10.33
C ARG A 85 -10.97 5.39 11.19
N ARG A 86 -12.14 6.00 11.35
CA ARG A 86 -13.25 5.45 12.13
C ARG A 86 -13.78 4.15 11.53
N SER A 87 -13.96 4.08 10.21
CA SER A 87 -14.39 2.84 9.55
C SER A 87 -13.39 1.69 9.75
N PHE A 88 -12.08 1.97 9.66
CA PHE A 88 -11.05 0.96 9.90
C PHE A 88 -11.03 0.50 11.35
N SER A 89 -11.20 1.40 12.33
CA SER A 89 -11.33 1.04 13.75
C SER A 89 -12.51 0.10 13.97
N ILE A 90 -13.69 0.42 13.41
CA ILE A 90 -14.88 -0.43 13.53
C ILE A 90 -14.64 -1.80 12.89
N LEU A 91 -14.09 -1.85 11.67
CA LEU A 91 -13.78 -3.11 11.00
C LEU A 91 -12.75 -3.93 11.78
N TYR A 92 -11.75 -3.30 12.37
CA TYR A 92 -10.73 -3.95 13.19
C TYR A 92 -11.33 -4.50 14.49
N GLU A 93 -12.25 -3.77 15.13
CA GLU A 93 -13.02 -4.23 16.28
C GLU A 93 -13.92 -5.42 15.93
N ASP A 94 -14.69 -5.33 14.84
CA ASP A 94 -15.74 -6.29 14.53
C ASP A 94 -15.21 -7.55 13.84
N LEU A 95 -14.12 -7.44 13.06
CA LEU A 95 -13.56 -8.54 12.27
C LEU A 95 -12.26 -9.08 12.87
N ALA A 96 -12.38 -9.68 14.05
CA ALA A 96 -11.25 -10.22 14.81
C ALA A 96 -10.35 -11.20 14.00
N PHE A 97 -10.93 -11.93 13.04
CA PHE A 97 -10.21 -12.89 12.21
C PHE A 97 -9.12 -12.25 11.34
N PHE A 98 -9.24 -10.98 10.95
CA PHE A 98 -8.23 -10.30 10.12
C PHE A 98 -7.15 -9.59 10.94
N ARG A 99 -7.31 -9.47 12.26
CA ARG A 99 -6.36 -8.75 13.11
C ARG A 99 -4.94 -9.31 13.03
N PRO A 100 -4.69 -10.65 13.03
CA PRO A 100 -3.32 -11.15 12.92
C PRO A 100 -2.65 -10.70 11.62
N ALA A 101 -3.34 -10.81 10.48
CA ALA A 101 -2.81 -10.40 9.19
C ALA A 101 -2.60 -8.88 9.11
N GLY A 102 -3.56 -8.08 9.58
CA GLY A 102 -3.44 -6.63 9.64
C GLY A 102 -2.31 -6.17 10.56
N ASN A 103 -2.14 -6.79 11.72
CA ASN A 103 -1.06 -6.47 12.66
C ASN A 103 0.31 -6.78 12.09
N LEU A 104 0.45 -7.90 11.37
CA LEU A 104 1.70 -8.25 10.70
C LEU A 104 2.05 -7.23 9.63
N LEU A 105 1.07 -6.82 8.81
CA LEU A 105 1.26 -5.79 7.79
C LEU A 105 1.69 -4.46 8.40
N ILE A 106 0.95 -3.97 9.41
CA ILE A 106 1.26 -2.69 10.05
C ILE A 106 2.62 -2.71 10.75
N ARG A 107 3.00 -3.81 11.41
CA ARG A 107 4.33 -3.94 12.01
C ARG A 107 5.45 -3.92 10.99
N ARG A 108 5.27 -4.56 9.83
CA ARG A 108 6.22 -4.47 8.71
C ARG A 108 6.38 -3.01 8.27
N LEU A 109 5.26 -2.32 8.01
CA LEU A 109 5.29 -0.92 7.58
C LEU A 109 5.89 0.01 8.63
N ALA A 110 5.63 -0.24 9.91
CA ALA A 110 6.23 0.52 11.02
C ALA A 110 7.75 0.36 11.08
N ASN A 111 8.27 -0.86 10.85
CA ASN A 111 9.71 -1.08 10.77
C ASN A 111 10.32 -0.34 9.57
N VAL A 112 9.68 -0.40 8.41
CA VAL A 112 10.13 0.34 7.20
C VAL A 112 10.12 1.84 7.44
N ALA A 113 9.04 2.38 8.02
CA ALA A 113 8.94 3.80 8.37
C ALA A 113 10.01 4.22 9.39
N SER A 114 10.29 3.40 10.39
CA SER A 114 11.35 3.66 11.37
C SER A 114 12.74 3.72 10.71
N THR A 115 13.05 2.79 9.81
CA THR A 115 14.32 2.78 9.06
C THR A 115 14.44 4.03 8.18
N ALA A 116 13.40 4.34 7.40
CA ALA A 116 13.38 5.52 6.54
C ALA A 116 13.51 6.83 7.32
N ASN A 117 12.87 6.95 8.48
CA ASN A 117 13.04 8.10 9.39
C ASN A 117 14.48 8.22 9.92
N GLY A 118 15.12 7.09 10.23
CA GLY A 118 16.53 7.06 10.64
C GLY A 118 17.46 7.57 9.54
N LEU A 119 17.26 7.10 8.31
CA LEU A 119 18.02 7.57 7.13
C LEU A 119 17.79 9.05 6.86
N TYR A 120 16.53 9.49 6.87
CA TYR A 120 16.16 10.89 6.69
C TYR A 120 16.80 11.80 7.74
N SER A 121 16.75 11.40 9.01
CA SER A 121 17.37 12.17 10.10
C SER A 121 18.90 12.23 9.97
N SER A 122 19.53 11.24 9.33
CA SER A 122 20.98 11.21 9.12
C SER A 122 21.49 12.17 8.03
N LEU A 123 20.61 12.77 7.22
CA LEU A 123 21.00 13.73 6.20
C LEU A 123 21.31 15.13 6.73
N ASP A 124 21.04 15.42 8.02
CA ASP A 124 21.42 16.66 8.72
C ASP A 124 21.14 17.96 7.95
N GLY A 125 20.07 18.00 7.14
CA GLY A 125 19.70 19.16 6.33
C GLY A 125 20.64 19.46 5.15
N THR A 126 21.56 18.56 4.80
CA THR A 126 22.46 18.69 3.64
C THR A 126 21.70 18.78 2.31
N VAL A 127 20.52 18.19 2.24
CA VAL A 127 19.64 18.19 1.07
C VAL A 127 18.30 18.81 1.45
N SER A 128 17.81 19.74 0.63
CA SER A 128 16.50 20.36 0.83
C SER A 128 15.37 19.36 0.60
N ASP A 129 14.38 19.35 1.50
CA ASP A 129 13.16 18.52 1.40
C ASP A 129 12.42 18.67 0.07
N ALA A 130 12.50 19.85 -0.55
CA ALA A 130 11.87 20.12 -1.84
C ALA A 130 12.53 19.38 -3.02
N VAL A 131 13.79 18.97 -2.87
CA VAL A 131 14.60 18.33 -3.91
C VAL A 131 14.50 16.80 -3.82
N LEU A 132 14.27 16.25 -2.63
CA LEU A 132 14.22 14.80 -2.38
C LEU A 132 13.23 14.04 -3.30
N PRO A 133 11.98 14.50 -3.53
CA PRO A 133 11.07 13.80 -4.43
C PRO A 133 11.58 13.75 -5.88
N ARG A 134 12.28 14.79 -6.34
CA ARG A 134 12.85 14.85 -7.68
C ARG A 134 14.04 13.91 -7.82
N LEU A 135 14.93 13.89 -6.82
CA LEU A 135 16.03 12.94 -6.77
C LEU A 135 15.53 11.51 -6.74
N ARG A 136 14.43 11.24 -6.03
CA ARG A 136 13.83 9.90 -6.01
C ARG A 136 13.25 9.51 -7.36
N GLY A 137 12.54 10.41 -8.03
CA GLY A 137 12.05 10.15 -9.38
C GLY A 137 13.19 9.90 -10.38
N LEU A 138 14.33 10.60 -10.23
CA LEU A 138 15.52 10.34 -11.02
C LEU A 138 16.12 8.96 -10.70
N PHE A 139 16.25 8.62 -9.41
CA PHE A 139 16.74 7.31 -8.98
C PHE A 139 15.88 6.17 -9.54
N ASP A 140 14.56 6.24 -9.36
CA ASP A 140 13.59 5.25 -9.85
C ASP A 140 13.59 5.15 -11.40
N ALA A 141 14.03 6.19 -12.12
CA ALA A 141 14.16 6.15 -13.58
C ALA A 141 15.47 5.49 -14.05
N ILE A 142 16.47 5.40 -13.17
CA ILE A 142 17.75 4.75 -13.43
C ILE A 142 17.67 3.28 -13.02
N ASP A 143 17.13 3.02 -11.83
CA ASP A 143 16.81 1.71 -11.23
C ASP A 143 15.72 1.01 -12.08
N GLN A 144 16.16 0.24 -13.07
CA GLN A 144 15.28 -0.35 -14.08
C GLN A 144 14.60 -1.61 -13.58
N ASP A 145 15.25 -2.35 -12.67
CA ASP A 145 14.68 -3.55 -12.09
C ASP A 145 13.86 -3.28 -10.81
N GLY A 146 13.99 -2.09 -10.23
CA GLY A 146 13.24 -1.63 -9.08
C GLY A 146 13.67 -2.29 -7.78
N ASP A 147 14.90 -2.80 -7.71
CA ASP A 147 15.42 -3.49 -6.52
C ASP A 147 15.79 -2.50 -5.39
N GLY A 148 15.88 -1.20 -5.71
CA GLY A 148 16.19 -0.13 -4.77
C GLY A 148 17.67 0.22 -4.66
N ALA A 149 18.52 -0.35 -5.51
CA ALA A 149 19.94 -0.09 -5.60
C ALA A 149 20.35 0.18 -7.05
N LEU A 150 21.29 1.10 -7.27
CA LEU A 150 21.79 1.35 -8.64
C LEU A 150 23.01 0.49 -8.92
N GLU A 151 22.86 -0.43 -9.86
CA GLU A 151 23.98 -1.22 -10.37
C GLU A 151 24.85 -0.40 -11.33
N PRO A 152 26.14 -0.77 -11.51
CA PRO A 152 27.03 -0.08 -12.44
C PRO A 152 26.49 0.01 -13.88
N ASP A 153 25.83 -1.04 -14.36
CA ASP A 153 25.28 -1.09 -15.72
C ASP A 153 24.10 -0.12 -15.89
N GLU A 154 23.25 0.03 -14.87
CA GLU A 154 22.15 0.98 -14.86
C GLU A 154 22.64 2.43 -14.85
N LEU A 155 23.65 2.72 -14.02
CA LEU A 155 24.30 4.01 -13.97
C LEU A 155 24.96 4.36 -15.32
N LEU A 156 25.63 3.42 -15.97
CA LEU A 156 26.23 3.62 -17.29
C LEU A 156 25.16 3.85 -18.38
N ALA A 157 24.05 3.12 -18.32
CA ALA A 157 22.93 3.31 -19.25
C ALA A 157 22.28 4.68 -19.08
N ALA A 158 22.11 5.15 -17.84
CA ALA A 158 21.59 6.47 -17.53
C ALA A 158 22.58 7.59 -17.89
N ALA A 159 23.86 7.40 -17.59
CA ALA A 159 24.95 8.30 -17.95
C ALA A 159 24.96 8.63 -19.43
N ALA A 160 24.81 7.60 -20.28
CA ALA A 160 24.77 7.76 -21.74
C ALA A 160 23.55 8.58 -22.22
N ARG A 161 22.48 8.65 -21.42
CA ARG A 161 21.22 9.34 -21.76
C ARG A 161 21.11 10.75 -21.17
N LEU A 162 21.57 10.92 -19.92
CA LEU A 162 21.25 12.07 -19.08
C LEU A 162 22.44 13.00 -18.84
N TRP A 163 23.68 12.50 -18.95
CA TRP A 163 24.87 13.27 -18.61
C TRP A 163 25.69 13.61 -19.87
N PRO A 164 26.27 14.81 -19.99
CA PRO A 164 27.33 15.06 -20.95
C PRO A 164 28.42 13.98 -20.87
N PRO A 165 28.86 13.41 -22.00
CA PRO A 165 29.82 12.30 -22.02
C PRO A 165 31.14 12.73 -21.37
N GLY A 166 31.43 12.21 -20.17
CA GLY A 166 32.68 12.44 -19.44
C GLY A 166 32.57 12.56 -17.91
N GLU A 167 31.48 13.13 -17.38
CA GLU A 167 31.32 13.33 -15.92
C GLU A 167 30.74 12.10 -15.21
N ALA A 168 29.80 11.40 -15.83
CA ALA A 168 29.19 10.22 -15.24
C ALA A 168 30.16 9.01 -15.13
N ALA A 169 31.10 8.89 -16.07
CA ALA A 169 32.20 7.93 -15.96
C ALA A 169 33.12 8.26 -14.78
N LYS A 170 33.32 9.55 -14.47
CA LYS A 170 34.18 9.98 -13.37
C LYS A 170 33.55 9.72 -12.00
N ALA A 171 32.24 9.92 -11.86
CA ALA A 171 31.50 9.54 -10.64
C ALA A 171 31.50 8.02 -10.39
N CYS A 172 31.47 7.20 -11.46
CA CYS A 172 31.52 5.74 -11.34
C CYS A 172 32.93 5.17 -11.14
N LEU A 173 33.99 5.91 -11.50
CA LEU A 173 35.38 5.41 -11.52
C LEU A 173 36.27 5.94 -10.37
N ASP A 174 35.95 7.08 -9.74
CA ASP A 174 36.81 7.70 -8.70
C ASP A 174 36.45 7.32 -7.24
N ALA A 175 35.38 6.55 -6.99
CA ALA A 175 34.94 6.27 -5.62
C ALA A 175 35.88 5.30 -4.87
N ASP A 176 36.42 4.27 -5.53
CA ASP A 176 37.34 3.31 -4.92
C ASP A 176 38.49 3.02 -5.87
N GLY A 177 39.69 3.50 -5.53
CA GLY A 177 40.89 3.32 -6.34
C GLY A 177 41.19 1.84 -6.67
N GLY A 178 40.73 1.38 -7.84
CA GLY A 178 41.39 0.33 -8.63
C GLY A 178 41.01 -1.14 -8.40
N GLU A 179 40.09 -1.50 -7.50
CA GLU A 179 39.67 -2.90 -7.34
C GLU A 179 38.17 -3.08 -7.66
N GLY A 180 37.89 -3.59 -8.87
CA GLY A 180 36.63 -4.17 -9.37
C GLY A 180 35.35 -3.80 -8.64
N CYS A 181 34.66 -2.74 -9.09
CA CYS A 181 33.43 -2.25 -8.48
C CYS A 181 32.23 -3.18 -8.71
N SER A 182 31.87 -3.96 -7.68
CA SER A 182 30.49 -4.38 -7.41
C SER A 182 29.83 -3.40 -6.41
N ILE A 183 30.02 -2.10 -6.63
CA ILE A 183 29.46 -1.05 -5.76
C ILE A 183 28.05 -0.78 -6.28
N SER A 184 27.04 -1.26 -5.56
CA SER A 184 25.67 -0.79 -5.74
C SER A 184 25.44 0.44 -4.87
N TYR A 185 24.76 1.45 -5.40
CA TYR A 185 24.47 2.69 -4.67
C TYR A 185 23.05 2.68 -4.11
N SER A 186 22.89 2.88 -2.80
CA SER A 186 21.58 3.13 -2.21
C SER A 186 21.07 4.52 -2.57
N PHE A 187 19.76 4.76 -2.43
CA PHE A 187 19.20 6.11 -2.62
C PHE A 187 19.82 7.16 -1.67
N THR A 188 20.21 6.76 -0.45
CA THR A 188 20.82 7.68 0.51
C THR A 188 22.20 8.12 0.05
N ASP A 189 23.00 7.20 -0.50
CA ASP A 189 24.33 7.51 -1.03
C ASP A 189 24.22 8.39 -2.28
N PHE A 190 23.26 8.07 -3.16
CA PHE A 190 22.93 8.88 -4.33
C PHE A 190 22.52 10.31 -3.94
N ALA A 191 21.63 10.47 -2.96
CA ALA A 191 21.18 11.78 -2.50
C ALA A 191 22.32 12.61 -1.89
N ARG A 192 23.25 11.98 -1.17
CA ARG A 192 24.45 12.63 -0.62
C ARG A 192 25.45 13.04 -1.70
N LEU A 193 25.57 12.25 -2.76
CA LEU A 193 26.48 12.53 -3.87
C LEU A 193 25.98 13.70 -4.74
N VAL A 194 24.68 13.72 -5.05
CA VAL A 194 24.08 14.70 -5.99
C VAL A 194 23.58 15.96 -5.27
N GLY A 195 23.13 15.85 -4.02
CA GLY A 195 22.49 16.93 -3.28
C GLY A 195 23.34 18.19 -2.98
N PRO A 196 24.65 18.09 -2.67
CA PRO A 196 25.50 19.24 -2.35
C PRO A 196 25.95 20.05 -3.57
N GLN A 197 25.93 19.45 -4.76
CA GLN A 197 26.18 20.21 -5.97
C GLN A 197 24.95 21.10 -6.14
N GLN A 198 25.13 22.40 -5.94
CA GLN A 198 24.13 23.38 -6.36
C GLN A 198 23.67 22.95 -7.75
N MET A 199 22.43 22.48 -7.87
CA MET A 199 21.74 22.43 -9.13
C MET A 199 21.62 23.89 -9.56
N GLU A 200 22.72 24.45 -10.08
CA GLU A 200 22.69 25.55 -11.02
C GLU A 200 21.56 25.21 -11.99
N PRO A 201 20.63 26.14 -12.24
CA PRO A 201 19.39 25.87 -12.94
C PRO A 201 19.76 25.18 -14.23
N TRP A 202 19.51 23.85 -14.28
CA TRP A 202 19.87 23.05 -15.42
C TRP A 202 19.36 23.78 -16.64
N VAL A 203 20.31 24.16 -17.49
CA VAL A 203 20.10 24.94 -18.69
C VAL A 203 18.86 24.40 -19.37
N THR A 204 17.97 25.32 -19.75
CA THR A 204 16.76 25.07 -20.52
C THR A 204 17.14 24.36 -21.82
N VAL A 205 17.33 23.04 -21.77
CA VAL A 205 17.44 22.23 -22.97
C VAL A 205 16.08 22.36 -23.63
N GLY A 206 16.07 22.95 -24.82
CA GLY A 206 14.86 23.27 -25.56
C GLY A 206 13.92 22.07 -25.75
N PRO A 207 12.66 22.30 -26.15
CA PRO A 207 11.59 21.32 -26.14
C PRO A 207 11.70 20.30 -27.29
N ALA A 208 12.77 19.49 -27.27
CA ALA A 208 12.93 18.37 -28.18
C ALA A 208 13.57 17.20 -27.42
N ALA A 209 12.85 16.08 -27.36
CA ALA A 209 13.26 14.76 -26.86
C ALA A 209 12.97 14.39 -25.39
N PHE A 210 11.89 14.91 -24.80
CA PHE A 210 11.13 14.15 -23.81
C PHE A 210 9.69 13.96 -24.34
N PRO A 211 9.06 12.78 -24.23
CA PRO A 211 7.62 12.68 -24.43
C PRO A 211 6.94 13.54 -23.35
N HIS A 212 6.56 14.76 -23.73
CA HIS A 212 5.86 15.71 -22.87
C HIS A 212 4.48 15.16 -22.51
N GLY A 213 4.31 14.75 -21.26
CA GLY A 213 3.00 14.40 -20.72
C GLY A 213 2.99 13.99 -19.25
N ALA A 214 3.69 14.68 -18.34
CA ALA A 214 3.54 14.36 -16.90
C ALA A 214 3.87 15.46 -15.86
N LEU A 215 4.54 16.57 -16.19
CA LEU A 215 5.20 17.39 -15.14
C LEU A 215 4.77 18.85 -14.97
N THR A 216 3.64 19.30 -15.51
CA THR A 216 3.16 20.69 -15.35
C THR A 216 1.73 20.82 -14.80
N ALA A 217 1.40 20.12 -13.70
CA ALA A 217 0.06 20.25 -13.08
C ALA A 217 0.01 20.33 -11.54
N HIS A 218 1.06 20.81 -10.85
CA HIS A 218 1.02 20.90 -9.38
C HIS A 218 1.27 22.27 -8.74
N ALA A 219 1.22 23.37 -9.51
CA ALA A 219 1.39 24.71 -8.93
C ALA A 219 0.47 25.79 -9.51
N ALA A 220 -0.85 25.55 -9.58
CA ALA A 220 -1.87 26.60 -9.59
C ALA A 220 -3.27 25.97 -9.53
N GLY A 221 -4.11 26.30 -8.54
CA GLY A 221 -5.49 25.81 -8.56
C GLY A 221 -6.36 25.99 -7.32
N SER A 222 -6.13 27.00 -6.48
CA SER A 222 -7.19 27.46 -5.57
C SER A 222 -8.06 28.48 -6.30
N ARG A 223 -9.13 28.01 -6.99
CA ARG A 223 -10.39 28.75 -7.17
C ARG A 223 -11.48 27.98 -7.95
N ALA A 224 -12.68 28.08 -7.36
CA ALA A 224 -14.02 28.08 -7.96
C ALA A 224 -14.57 26.76 -8.53
N ALA A 225 -15.47 26.17 -7.74
CA ALA A 225 -16.45 25.17 -8.14
C ALA A 225 -17.37 25.69 -9.25
N GLN A 226 -17.47 24.94 -10.35
CA GLN A 226 -18.62 24.96 -11.26
C GLN A 226 -18.78 23.58 -11.94
N GLY A 227 -19.81 22.85 -11.52
CA GLY A 227 -20.70 22.08 -12.41
C GLY A 227 -20.15 20.93 -13.26
N VAL A 228 -19.23 20.10 -12.76
CA VAL A 228 -18.88 18.82 -13.42
C VAL A 228 -19.70 17.68 -12.80
N SER A 229 -20.35 16.89 -13.65
CA SER A 229 -21.15 15.73 -13.23
C SER A 229 -20.28 14.72 -12.46
N PRO A 230 -20.73 14.22 -11.28
CA PRO A 230 -19.90 13.43 -10.38
C PRO A 230 -19.39 12.11 -10.98
N ASP A 231 -20.08 11.55 -11.97
CA ASP A 231 -19.74 10.23 -12.54
C ASP A 231 -18.48 10.24 -13.43
N GLY A 232 -18.18 11.35 -14.12
CA GLY A 232 -17.02 11.45 -15.02
C GLY A 232 -15.69 11.66 -14.29
N ALA A 233 -15.70 12.51 -13.26
CA ALA A 233 -14.51 12.87 -12.50
C ALA A 233 -13.94 11.70 -11.69
N ILE A 234 -14.75 10.70 -11.36
CA ILE A 234 -14.32 9.54 -10.56
C ILE A 234 -13.65 8.49 -11.43
N ALA A 235 -14.18 8.20 -12.62
CA ALA A 235 -13.54 7.29 -13.57
C ALA A 235 -12.18 7.80 -14.04
N GLU A 236 -12.07 9.11 -14.30
CA GLU A 236 -10.82 9.79 -14.63
C GLU A 236 -9.82 9.70 -13.47
N ARG A 237 -10.24 9.93 -12.22
CA ARG A 237 -9.37 9.80 -11.04
C ARG A 237 -8.89 8.38 -10.75
N ILE A 238 -9.69 7.36 -11.02
CA ILE A 238 -9.27 5.95 -10.89
C ILE A 238 -8.26 5.61 -11.98
N ALA A 239 -8.46 6.11 -13.21
CA ALA A 239 -7.49 5.97 -14.29
C ALA A 239 -6.18 6.72 -13.98
N ASP A 240 -6.24 7.92 -13.40
CA ASP A 240 -5.08 8.71 -12.97
C ASP A 240 -4.32 8.04 -11.81
N ALA A 241 -5.04 7.45 -10.85
CA ALA A 241 -4.46 6.69 -9.75
C ALA A 241 -3.78 5.39 -10.24
N ALA A 242 -4.38 4.73 -11.23
CA ALA A 242 -3.78 3.59 -11.90
C ALA A 242 -2.54 4.01 -12.72
N ALA A 243 -2.60 5.15 -13.42
CA ALA A 243 -1.47 5.72 -14.15
C ALA A 243 -0.28 6.03 -13.23
N LEU A 244 -0.54 6.59 -12.03
CA LEU A 244 0.48 6.83 -11.00
C LEU A 244 1.09 5.56 -10.41
N ALA A 245 0.39 4.43 -10.47
CA ALA A 245 0.90 3.12 -10.04
C ALA A 245 1.57 2.34 -11.18
N SER A 246 1.31 2.71 -12.44
CA SER A 246 1.86 2.07 -13.63
C SER A 246 3.00 2.85 -14.29
N ASP A 247 3.38 4.02 -13.78
CA ASP A 247 4.50 4.82 -14.30
C ASP A 247 5.87 4.27 -13.84
N GLY A 248 6.04 2.96 -14.03
CA GLY A 248 7.31 2.25 -14.15
C GLY A 248 7.36 1.71 -15.58
N GLY A 249 8.00 2.47 -16.47
CA GLY A 249 7.86 2.32 -17.90
C GLY A 249 8.38 0.98 -18.45
N SER A 250 7.59 0.40 -19.36
CA SER A 250 8.13 -0.41 -20.45
C SER A 250 7.15 -0.38 -21.63
N SER A 251 7.49 0.44 -22.62
CA SER A 251 6.92 0.42 -23.96
C SER A 251 7.35 -0.88 -24.65
N SER A 252 6.63 -1.96 -24.38
CA SER A 252 6.67 -3.19 -25.17
C SER A 252 5.26 -3.46 -25.68
N GLU A 253 4.98 -2.94 -26.88
CA GLU A 253 3.81 -3.32 -27.66
C GLU A 253 3.93 -4.81 -28.00
N GLY A 254 3.14 -5.65 -27.33
CA GLY A 254 3.03 -7.06 -27.69
C GLY A 254 3.18 -8.06 -26.54
N GLY A 255 2.68 -7.75 -25.35
CA GLY A 255 2.46 -8.76 -24.31
C GLY A 255 1.16 -8.44 -23.61
N GLY A 256 0.17 -9.33 -23.70
CA GLY A 256 -1.04 -9.24 -22.87
C GLY A 256 -0.60 -9.31 -21.41
N GLY A 257 -0.32 -8.14 -20.84
CA GLY A 257 0.02 -8.00 -19.43
C GLY A 257 -1.11 -8.67 -18.68
N SER A 258 -0.78 -9.76 -17.99
CA SER A 258 -1.71 -10.36 -17.05
C SER A 258 -1.82 -9.36 -15.90
N ASP A 259 -2.57 -8.29 -16.11
CA ASP A 259 -3.16 -7.53 -15.03
C ASP A 259 -3.79 -8.59 -14.17
N SER A 260 -3.17 -8.82 -13.00
CA SER A 260 -3.48 -9.98 -12.20
C SER A 260 -4.99 -10.01 -12.05
N SER A 261 -5.64 -11.15 -12.31
CA SER A 261 -7.11 -11.26 -12.27
C SER A 261 -7.74 -10.60 -11.03
N TRP A 262 -6.95 -10.49 -9.95
CA TRP A 262 -7.24 -9.80 -8.72
C TRP A 262 -7.30 -8.27 -8.80
N GLY A 263 -6.40 -7.61 -9.54
CA GLY A 263 -6.40 -6.15 -9.75
C GLY A 263 -7.69 -5.69 -10.41
N GLY A 264 -7.97 -6.21 -11.61
CA GLY A 264 -9.24 -5.90 -12.29
C GLY A 264 -10.50 -6.30 -11.50
N ARG A 265 -10.42 -7.31 -10.62
CA ARG A 265 -11.53 -7.64 -9.70
C ARG A 265 -11.71 -6.58 -8.61
N PHE A 266 -10.62 -6.10 -8.01
CA PHE A 266 -10.66 -5.02 -7.04
C PHE A 266 -11.27 -3.75 -7.67
N ASP A 267 -10.82 -3.40 -8.87
CA ASP A 267 -11.28 -2.21 -9.59
C ASP A 267 -12.79 -2.28 -9.88
N ARG A 268 -13.30 -3.46 -10.29
CA ARG A 268 -14.75 -3.69 -10.44
C ARG A 268 -15.53 -3.55 -9.12
N MET A 269 -14.98 -4.04 -8.00
CA MET A 269 -15.62 -3.88 -6.70
C MET A 269 -15.65 -2.42 -6.26
N ALA A 270 -14.54 -1.69 -6.40
CA ALA A 270 -14.47 -0.26 -6.08
C ALA A 270 -15.47 0.55 -6.91
N HIS A 271 -15.55 0.27 -8.22
CA HIS A 271 -16.51 0.91 -9.10
C HIS A 271 -17.97 0.58 -8.73
N GLU A 272 -18.30 -0.70 -8.50
CA GLU A 272 -19.64 -1.10 -8.06
C GLU A 272 -20.01 -0.44 -6.73
N PHE A 273 -19.06 -0.38 -5.78
CA PHE A 273 -19.27 0.24 -4.47
C PHE A 273 -19.71 1.69 -4.60
N LEU A 274 -19.04 2.48 -5.43
CA LEU A 274 -19.36 3.89 -5.67
C LEU A 274 -20.78 4.10 -6.21
N THR A 275 -21.31 3.14 -6.99
CA THR A 275 -22.71 3.22 -7.47
C THR A 275 -23.75 3.11 -6.34
N TRP A 276 -23.36 2.68 -5.13
CA TRP A 276 -24.28 2.52 -4.01
C TRP A 276 -24.52 3.81 -3.23
N GLU A 277 -23.75 4.87 -3.49
CA GLU A 277 -23.79 6.12 -2.71
C GLU A 277 -25.12 6.86 -2.85
N ALA A 278 -25.71 6.87 -4.04
CA ALA A 278 -26.93 7.64 -4.33
C ALA A 278 -28.22 7.04 -3.73
N ASP A 279 -28.24 5.73 -3.49
CA ASP A 279 -29.50 4.97 -3.36
C ASP A 279 -29.83 4.51 -1.93
N ASN A 280 -28.99 4.79 -0.94
CA ASN A 280 -29.09 4.10 0.36
C ASN A 280 -28.83 5.02 1.57
N SER A 281 -29.79 5.07 2.49
CA SER A 281 -29.57 5.59 3.85
C SER A 281 -28.97 4.47 4.71
N TRP A 282 -27.78 4.71 5.25
CA TRP A 282 -27.10 3.76 6.13
C TRP A 282 -27.06 4.31 7.55
N ASP A 283 -27.68 3.60 8.48
CA ASP A 283 -27.74 4.03 9.88
C ASP A 283 -26.79 3.24 10.79
N GLY A 284 -26.43 3.88 11.90
CA GLY A 284 -25.62 3.30 12.97
C GLY A 284 -24.20 2.90 12.52
N ARG A 285 -23.66 1.88 13.18
CA ARG A 285 -22.26 1.44 13.02
C ARG A 285 -21.93 0.99 11.59
N ARG A 286 -22.89 0.39 10.87
CA ARG A 286 -22.72 0.04 9.46
C ARG A 286 -22.65 1.30 8.57
N GLY A 287 -23.45 2.32 8.88
CA GLY A 287 -23.39 3.61 8.19
C GLY A 287 -22.05 4.31 8.35
N GLU A 288 -21.46 4.29 9.55
CA GLU A 288 -20.10 4.80 9.78
C GLU A 288 -19.05 4.08 8.91
N VAL A 289 -19.14 2.75 8.81
CA VAL A 289 -18.23 1.97 7.95
C VAL A 289 -18.42 2.33 6.48
N VAL A 290 -19.65 2.39 6.00
CA VAL A 290 -19.96 2.72 4.59
C VAL A 290 -19.49 4.13 4.24
N ALA A 291 -19.74 5.11 5.13
CA ALA A 291 -19.29 6.48 4.95
C ALA A 291 -17.76 6.56 4.84
N GLY A 292 -17.03 5.87 5.72
CA GLY A 292 -15.58 5.80 5.63
C GLY A 292 -15.08 5.07 4.38
N CYS A 293 -15.76 4.02 3.92
CA CYS A 293 -15.42 3.36 2.65
C CYS A 293 -15.62 4.30 1.44
N PHE A 294 -16.66 5.14 1.42
CA PHE A 294 -16.85 6.13 0.35
C PHE A 294 -15.78 7.23 0.38
N ALA A 295 -15.48 7.74 1.58
CA ALA A 295 -14.39 8.69 1.78
C ALA A 295 -13.06 8.09 1.28
N GLY A 296 -12.79 6.84 1.62
CA GLY A 296 -11.60 6.13 1.21
C GLY A 296 -11.54 5.85 -0.30
N ALA A 297 -12.66 5.51 -0.93
CA ALA A 297 -12.74 5.30 -2.38
C ALA A 297 -12.46 6.57 -3.20
N ARG A 298 -12.65 7.76 -2.60
CA ARG A 298 -12.32 9.06 -3.20
C ARG A 298 -10.85 9.45 -3.01
N ASN A 299 -10.14 8.77 -2.12
CA ASN A 299 -8.73 9.00 -1.86
C ASN A 299 -7.86 8.05 -2.68
N ALA A 300 -7.26 8.57 -3.77
CA ALA A 300 -6.44 7.78 -4.69
C ALA A 300 -5.30 7.03 -4.00
N ALA A 301 -4.58 7.67 -3.07
CA ALA A 301 -3.44 7.05 -2.37
C ALA A 301 -3.89 5.84 -1.54
N LEU A 302 -5.02 5.96 -0.85
CA LEU A 302 -5.60 4.85 -0.10
C LEU A 302 -6.11 3.74 -1.03
N LEU A 303 -6.77 4.10 -2.13
CA LEU A 303 -7.27 3.13 -3.10
C LEU A 303 -6.13 2.31 -3.71
N CYS A 304 -5.03 2.94 -4.11
CA CYS A 304 -3.82 2.27 -4.61
C CYS A 304 -3.24 1.32 -3.56
N ALA A 305 -3.10 1.77 -2.31
CA ALA A 305 -2.62 0.93 -1.21
C ALA A 305 -3.52 -0.28 -0.95
N LEU A 306 -4.84 -0.08 -0.95
CA LEU A 306 -5.80 -1.17 -0.76
C LEU A 306 -5.79 -2.16 -1.93
N ARG A 307 -5.69 -1.66 -3.17
CA ARG A 307 -5.54 -2.51 -4.37
C ARG A 307 -4.30 -3.39 -4.24
N GLN A 308 -3.18 -2.80 -3.85
CA GLN A 308 -1.92 -3.51 -3.65
C GLN A 308 -2.02 -4.57 -2.56
N VAL A 309 -2.52 -4.22 -1.38
CA VAL A 309 -2.72 -5.17 -0.28
C VAL A 309 -3.66 -6.31 -0.69
N TYR A 310 -4.71 -6.01 -1.44
CA TYR A 310 -5.65 -7.01 -1.97
C TYR A 310 -4.98 -7.96 -2.97
N CYS A 311 -4.10 -7.44 -3.83
CA CYS A 311 -3.34 -8.25 -4.78
C CYS A 311 -2.27 -9.10 -4.11
N GLU A 312 -1.56 -8.59 -3.11
CA GLU A 312 -0.40 -9.26 -2.50
C GLU A 312 -0.78 -10.19 -1.33
N ASN A 313 -1.88 -9.93 -0.62
CA ASN A 313 -2.22 -10.66 0.60
C ASN A 313 -3.54 -11.43 0.48
N ALA A 314 -3.46 -12.75 0.30
CA ALA A 314 -4.64 -13.61 0.11
C ALA A 314 -5.62 -13.62 1.30
N VAL A 315 -5.13 -13.45 2.54
CA VAL A 315 -5.97 -13.43 3.75
C VAL A 315 -6.76 -12.12 3.80
N LEU A 316 -6.09 -10.99 3.62
CA LEU A 316 -6.74 -9.68 3.57
C LEU A 316 -7.64 -9.53 2.35
N ARG A 317 -7.28 -10.15 1.22
CA ARG A 317 -8.15 -10.27 0.04
C ARG A 317 -9.49 -10.91 0.37
N SER A 318 -9.46 -12.05 1.06
CA SER A 318 -10.66 -12.75 1.51
C SER A 318 -11.49 -11.87 2.46
N GLY A 319 -10.83 -11.05 3.29
CA GLY A 319 -11.49 -10.06 4.13
C GLY A 319 -12.16 -8.94 3.35
N GLY A 320 -11.48 -8.39 2.34
CA GLY A 320 -12.05 -7.40 1.42
C GLY A 320 -13.32 -7.92 0.74
N ASP A 321 -13.30 -9.16 0.25
CA ASP A 321 -14.48 -9.82 -0.34
C ASP A 321 -15.66 -9.95 0.64
N VAL A 322 -15.37 -10.31 1.90
CA VAL A 322 -16.39 -10.42 2.95
C VAL A 322 -16.97 -9.06 3.28
N VAL A 323 -16.14 -8.05 3.49
CA VAL A 323 -16.57 -6.66 3.76
C VAL A 323 -17.43 -6.16 2.61
N PHE A 324 -16.97 -6.29 1.37
CA PHE A 324 -17.73 -5.86 0.19
C PHE A 324 -19.12 -6.52 0.13
N ARG A 325 -19.20 -7.83 0.35
CA ARG A 325 -20.47 -8.57 0.36
C ARG A 325 -21.37 -8.17 1.53
N MET A 326 -20.80 -7.88 2.70
CA MET A 326 -21.52 -7.39 3.87
C MET A 326 -22.12 -6.01 3.60
N LEU A 327 -21.35 -5.12 2.95
CA LEU A 327 -21.77 -3.77 2.65
C LEU A 327 -22.79 -3.69 1.51
N ARG A 328 -22.85 -4.69 0.61
CA ARG A 328 -23.82 -4.71 -0.50
C ARG A 328 -25.27 -4.45 -0.04
N PRO A 329 -25.99 -3.47 -0.65
CA PRO A 329 -27.38 -3.14 -0.34
C PRO A 329 -28.32 -4.36 -0.43
N PRO A 330 -29.32 -4.49 0.47
CA PRO A 330 -30.27 -5.60 0.45
C PRO A 330 -31.04 -5.73 -0.86
N SER A 331 -31.38 -4.60 -1.50
CA SER A 331 -32.08 -4.53 -2.79
C SER A 331 -31.35 -5.27 -3.92
N ARG A 332 -30.02 -5.36 -3.84
CA ARG A 332 -29.15 -6.02 -4.83
C ARG A 332 -28.73 -7.44 -4.44
N ARG A 333 -29.26 -8.03 -3.36
CA ARG A 333 -28.89 -9.40 -2.92
C ARG A 333 -29.70 -10.51 -3.59
N ARG A 334 -30.77 -10.18 -4.32
CA ARG A 334 -31.70 -11.16 -4.94
C ARG A 334 -31.65 -11.21 -6.48
N ALA A 335 -30.75 -10.45 -7.10
CA ALA A 335 -30.43 -10.55 -8.52
C ALA A 335 -29.18 -11.41 -8.71
#